data_AF-A0A959S6C2-F1
#
_entry.id   AF-A0A959S6C2-F1
#
_cell.length_a   1.000
_cell.length_b   1.000
_cell.length_c   1.000
_cell.angle_alpha   90.00
_cell.angle_beta   90.00
_cell.angle_gamma   90.00
#
_symmetry.space_group_name_H-M   'P 1'
#
loop_
_entity.id
_entity.type
_entity.pdbx_description
1 polymer ?
#
loop_
_entity_poly.entity_id
_entity_poly.type
_entity_poly.pdbx_seq_one_letter_code
_entity_poly.pdbx_strand_id
1 'polypeptide(L)'
;NIYSAMIPAQGTILMDGYVFNYRMANDTAAAVHAGYTVALADMSETIIHKIREYNLKGIHHFMITGHSQGGALAQLLRAYLENLPEGVLAEGNYFKTYAFANPMIGNAEFAAEYKSRFGDTQTSFSIVNPADPVPRMPLAYEEGGLISEKDVTNLLFHRENFHVQEMAVGMAARLLEKQLTQYVHQTGENINGNMTSIMGDVTMPDYVDDINYAVMGKRIELRPFEYPLILKDSTMLQNDSLMAIYHQGADGHFTNKELYKDAPSYWHHKPYNYYTGFLKTYFPAMYADLRWKHLPENL
;
A
#
# COMPACT_ATOMS: atom_id res chain seq x y z
N ASN A 1 9.86 -0.54 -4.22
CA ASN A 1 8.40 -0.32 -4.24
C ASN A 1 7.82 -0.34 -5.64
N ILE A 2 8.11 0.59 -6.57
CA ILE A 2 7.40 0.68 -7.87
C ILE A 2 7.58 -0.57 -8.78
N TYR A 3 8.72 -1.25 -8.71
CA TYR A 3 9.03 -2.44 -9.53
C TYR A 3 9.56 -3.55 -8.63
N SER A 4 8.71 -4.09 -7.75
CA SER A 4 9.18 -5.00 -6.70
C SER A 4 8.77 -6.42 -7.01
N ALA A 5 9.76 -7.31 -7.05
CA ALA A 5 9.52 -8.73 -7.23
C ALA A 5 8.82 -9.32 -5.99
N MET A 6 8.02 -10.35 -6.22
CA MET A 6 7.39 -11.11 -5.15
C MET A 6 8.18 -12.38 -4.87
N ILE A 7 8.09 -12.86 -3.64
CA ILE A 7 8.60 -14.16 -3.20
C ILE A 7 7.41 -14.99 -2.67
N PRO A 8 7.51 -16.33 -2.62
CA PRO A 8 6.48 -17.15 -2.00
C PRO A 8 6.15 -16.65 -0.59
N ALA A 9 4.87 -16.73 -0.19
CA ALA A 9 4.40 -16.30 1.12
C ALA A 9 4.91 -17.16 2.29
N GLN A 10 5.70 -18.18 2.00
CA GLN A 10 6.42 -19.00 2.98
C GLN A 10 7.81 -19.34 2.43
N GLY A 11 8.82 -19.37 3.30
CA GLY A 11 10.18 -19.65 2.89
C GLY A 11 11.20 -19.30 3.95
N THR A 12 12.44 -19.14 3.50
CA THR A 12 13.58 -18.81 4.36
C THR A 12 14.38 -17.69 3.72
N ILE A 13 14.73 -16.68 4.50
CA ILE A 13 15.70 -15.65 4.14
C ILE A 13 16.91 -15.83 5.05
N LEU A 14 18.12 -15.89 4.48
CA LEU A 14 19.35 -15.84 5.27
C LEU A 14 19.88 -14.40 5.28
N MET A 15 20.22 -13.87 6.45
CA MET A 15 20.77 -12.52 6.62
C MET A 15 21.92 -12.58 7.61
N ASP A 16 23.17 -12.39 7.17
CA ASP A 16 24.35 -12.33 8.04
C ASP A 16 24.43 -13.47 9.10
N GLY A 17 24.21 -14.71 8.66
CA GLY A 17 24.22 -15.90 9.54
C GLY A 17 22.95 -16.13 10.35
N TYR A 18 21.99 -15.21 10.32
CA TYR A 18 20.64 -15.38 10.85
C TYR A 18 19.71 -16.03 9.81
N VAL A 19 18.91 -16.99 10.27
CA VAL A 19 17.94 -17.71 9.43
C VAL A 19 16.53 -17.26 9.79
N PHE A 20 15.92 -16.48 8.91
CA PHE A 20 14.54 -16.04 9.03
C PHE A 20 13.61 -17.00 8.31
N ASN A 21 12.99 -17.92 9.07
CA ASN A 21 11.91 -18.77 8.57
C ASN A 21 10.59 -18.02 8.69
N TYR A 22 9.87 -17.89 7.58
CA TYR A 22 8.62 -17.15 7.54
C TYR A 22 7.50 -17.92 6.87
N ARG A 23 6.29 -17.64 7.32
CA ARG A 23 5.03 -18.00 6.69
C ARG A 23 4.05 -16.86 6.92
N MET A 24 3.36 -16.44 5.87
CA MET A 24 2.35 -15.38 5.91
C MET A 24 0.99 -15.84 5.38
N ALA A 25 0.99 -16.88 4.54
CA ALA A 25 -0.20 -17.53 4.03
C ALA A 25 -0.01 -19.06 4.04
N ASN A 26 -1.12 -19.79 4.07
CA ASN A 26 -1.14 -21.23 3.90
C ASN A 26 -1.22 -21.65 2.44
N ASP A 27 -1.84 -20.83 1.59
CA ASP A 27 -1.89 -21.05 0.15
C ASP A 27 -0.48 -21.03 -0.45
N THR A 28 -0.10 -22.11 -1.12
CA THR A 28 1.22 -22.25 -1.75
C THR A 28 1.38 -21.39 -3.00
N ALA A 29 0.28 -20.93 -3.60
CA ALA A 29 0.30 -19.97 -4.70
C ALA A 29 0.38 -18.51 -4.22
N ALA A 30 0.23 -18.26 -2.92
CA ALA A 30 0.36 -16.92 -2.37
C ALA A 30 1.81 -16.43 -2.45
N ALA A 31 1.97 -15.19 -2.90
CA ALA A 31 3.23 -14.48 -2.98
C ALA A 31 3.12 -13.11 -2.32
N VAL A 32 4.24 -12.64 -1.76
CA VAL A 32 4.34 -11.39 -0.98
C VAL A 32 5.49 -10.52 -1.47
N HIS A 33 5.36 -9.22 -1.25
CA HIS A 33 6.35 -8.22 -1.64
C HIS A 33 7.71 -8.45 -0.97
N ALA A 34 8.74 -8.82 -1.74
CA ALA A 34 10.03 -9.24 -1.21
C ALA A 34 10.67 -8.20 -0.27
N GLY A 35 10.70 -6.93 -0.68
CA GLY A 35 11.32 -5.86 0.11
C GLY A 35 10.63 -5.59 1.46
N TYR A 36 9.32 -5.85 1.58
CA TYR A 36 8.63 -5.68 2.86
C TYR A 36 8.85 -6.91 3.74
N THR A 37 8.96 -8.10 3.16
CA THR A 37 9.33 -9.32 3.89
C THR A 37 10.73 -9.24 4.47
N VAL A 38 11.70 -8.68 3.75
CA VAL A 38 13.04 -8.39 4.28
C VAL A 38 12.97 -7.44 5.48
N ALA A 39 12.28 -6.31 5.32
CA ALA A 39 12.16 -5.35 6.42
C ALA A 39 11.48 -5.99 7.64
N LEU A 40 10.50 -6.87 7.42
CA LEU A 40 9.91 -7.65 8.50
C LEU A 40 10.92 -8.62 9.13
N ALA A 41 11.74 -9.30 8.33
CA ALA A 41 12.78 -10.22 8.80
C ALA A 41 13.72 -9.53 9.80
N ASP A 42 14.20 -8.34 9.45
CA ASP A 42 15.08 -7.50 10.27
C ASP A 42 14.46 -7.11 11.62
N MET A 43 13.15 -6.85 11.65
CA MET A 43 12.46 -6.43 12.87
C MET A 43 11.88 -7.59 13.68
N SER A 44 11.76 -8.78 13.08
CA SER A 44 10.94 -9.88 13.60
C SER A 44 11.34 -10.36 14.99
N GLU A 45 12.64 -10.57 15.23
CA GLU A 45 13.16 -11.03 16.52
C GLU A 45 12.85 -10.03 17.64
N THR A 46 13.07 -8.74 17.37
CA THR A 46 12.78 -7.65 18.32
C THR A 46 11.29 -7.62 18.66
N ILE A 47 10.42 -7.75 17.65
CA ILE A 47 8.96 -7.75 17.85
C ILE A 47 8.53 -8.97 18.68
N ILE A 48 8.99 -10.17 18.35
CA ILE A 48 8.67 -11.40 19.08
C ILE A 48 9.14 -11.29 20.54
N HIS A 49 10.36 -10.82 20.77
CA HIS A 49 10.90 -10.62 22.10
C HIS A 49 10.02 -9.64 22.91
N LYS A 50 9.58 -8.54 22.31
CA LYS A 50 8.71 -7.57 22.98
C LYS A 50 7.32 -8.13 23.28
N ILE A 51 6.72 -8.90 22.37
CA ILE A 51 5.43 -9.56 22.63
C ILE A 51 5.57 -10.52 23.81
N ARG A 52 6.63 -11.33 23.86
CA ARG A 52 6.91 -12.23 24.99
C ARG A 52 7.06 -11.46 26.32
N GLU A 53 7.81 -10.36 26.32
CA GLU A 53 7.97 -9.50 27.49
C GLU A 53 6.62 -8.97 28.00
N TYR A 54 5.71 -8.62 27.09
CA TYR A 54 4.35 -8.17 27.44
C TYR A 54 3.44 -9.30 27.90
N ASN A 55 3.54 -10.49 27.31
CA ASN A 55 2.80 -11.68 27.75
C ASN A 55 3.15 -12.03 29.21
N LEU A 56 4.42 -11.89 29.63
CA LEU A 56 4.83 -12.08 31.03
C LEU A 56 4.17 -11.09 32.00
N LYS A 57 3.67 -9.96 31.49
CA LYS A 57 2.92 -8.94 32.24
C LYS A 57 1.40 -9.12 32.14
N GLY A 58 0.93 -10.21 31.54
CA GLY A 58 -0.50 -10.48 31.31
C GLY A 58 -1.11 -9.64 30.18
N ILE A 59 -0.29 -9.04 29.31
CA ILE A 59 -0.76 -8.26 28.16
C ILE A 59 -0.75 -9.16 26.93
N HIS A 60 -1.95 -9.38 26.36
CA HIS A 60 -2.17 -10.27 25.22
C HIS A 60 -2.89 -9.58 24.05
N HIS A 61 -3.34 -8.34 24.23
CA HIS A 61 -4.07 -7.59 23.19
C HIS A 61 -3.16 -6.56 22.56
N PHE A 62 -2.90 -6.71 21.26
CA PHE A 62 -1.96 -5.86 20.53
C PHE A 62 -2.66 -5.21 19.34
N MET A 63 -2.40 -3.91 19.18
CA MET A 63 -2.77 -3.17 17.98
C MET A 63 -1.55 -3.01 17.09
N ILE A 64 -1.68 -3.41 15.83
CA ILE A 64 -0.64 -3.26 14.81
C ILE A 64 -1.10 -2.17 13.85
N THR A 65 -0.30 -1.13 13.66
CA THR A 65 -0.67 -0.01 12.80
C THR A 65 0.52 0.60 12.09
N GLY A 66 0.24 1.29 11.00
CA GLY A 66 1.23 2.04 10.25
C GLY A 66 0.59 2.78 9.07
N HIS A 67 1.33 3.74 8.53
CA HIS A 67 0.96 4.53 7.36
C HIS A 67 1.90 4.20 6.18
N SER A 68 1.41 4.23 4.95
CA SER A 68 2.22 3.99 3.74
C SER A 68 2.93 2.63 3.81
N GLN A 69 4.24 2.58 3.62
CA GLN A 69 5.07 1.39 3.83
C GLN A 69 4.86 0.76 5.22
N GLY A 70 4.69 1.57 6.27
CA GLY A 70 4.38 1.05 7.61
C GLY A 70 3.03 0.33 7.67
N GLY A 71 2.05 0.74 6.87
CA GLY A 71 0.77 0.05 6.75
C GLY A 71 0.89 -1.29 6.03
N ALA A 72 1.77 -1.38 5.04
CA ALA A 72 2.11 -2.64 4.38
C ALA A 72 2.79 -3.62 5.36
N LEU A 73 3.78 -3.14 6.11
CA LEU A 73 4.46 -3.91 7.14
C LEU A 73 3.50 -4.35 8.25
N ALA A 74 2.55 -3.51 8.65
CA ALA A 74 1.54 -3.86 9.66
C ALA A 74 0.69 -5.08 9.25
N GLN A 75 0.34 -5.19 7.97
CA GLN A 75 -0.43 -6.33 7.45
C GLN A 75 0.43 -7.58 7.31
N LEU A 76 1.64 -7.47 6.73
CA LEU A 76 2.55 -8.63 6.65
C LEU A 76 2.96 -9.13 8.03
N LEU A 77 3.22 -8.23 8.99
CA LEU A 77 3.49 -8.58 10.38
C LEU A 77 2.31 -9.32 10.99
N ARG A 78 1.07 -8.84 10.78
CA ARG A 78 -0.12 -9.56 11.24
C ARG A 78 -0.16 -10.99 10.70
N ALA A 79 0.02 -11.13 9.40
CA ALA A 79 0.03 -12.44 8.74
C ALA A 79 1.15 -13.34 9.29
N TYR A 80 2.35 -12.81 9.48
CA TYR A 80 3.49 -13.54 10.04
C TYR A 80 3.23 -14.03 11.48
N LEU A 81 2.77 -13.15 12.38
CA LEU A 81 2.52 -13.51 13.79
C LEU A 81 1.48 -14.62 13.93
N GLU A 82 0.46 -14.63 13.07
CA GLU A 82 -0.62 -15.63 13.04
C GLU A 82 -0.22 -16.96 12.39
N ASN A 83 0.98 -17.05 11.83
CA ASN A 83 1.55 -18.28 11.26
C ASN A 83 2.86 -18.69 11.94
N LEU A 84 3.18 -18.08 13.09
CA LEU A 84 4.33 -18.49 13.88
C LEU A 84 4.17 -19.95 14.34
N PRO A 85 5.28 -20.72 14.41
CA PRO A 85 5.25 -22.05 15.01
C PRO A 85 4.71 -22.02 16.44
N GLU A 86 4.03 -23.11 16.82
CA GLU A 86 3.54 -23.31 18.17
C GLU A 86 4.70 -23.18 19.19
N GLY A 87 4.43 -22.51 20.31
CA GLY A 87 5.42 -22.27 21.36
C GLY A 87 6.35 -21.06 21.11
N VAL A 88 6.33 -20.44 19.93
CA VAL A 88 7.10 -19.19 19.72
C VAL A 88 6.50 -18.04 20.52
N LEU A 89 5.19 -17.88 20.50
CA LEU A 89 4.47 -16.94 21.37
C LEU A 89 3.58 -17.73 22.33
N ALA A 90 3.26 -17.13 23.48
CA ALA A 90 2.26 -17.70 24.37
C ALA A 90 0.89 -17.78 23.66
N GLU A 91 0.07 -18.75 24.05
CA GLU A 91 -1.31 -18.82 23.56
C GLU A 91 -2.13 -17.59 23.99
N GLY A 92 -3.22 -17.33 23.27
CA GLY A 92 -4.17 -16.28 23.62
C GLY A 92 -3.73 -14.86 23.24
N ASN A 93 -2.73 -14.70 22.36
CA ASN A 93 -2.44 -13.39 21.77
C ASN A 93 -3.54 -12.98 20.79
N TYR A 94 -4.05 -11.75 20.94
CA TYR A 94 -5.08 -11.16 20.09
C TYR A 94 -4.51 -9.94 19.37
N PHE A 95 -4.48 -10.02 18.04
CA PHE A 95 -3.99 -8.93 17.20
C PHE A 95 -5.15 -8.18 16.54
N LYS A 96 -5.07 -6.85 16.49
CA LYS A 96 -5.96 -6.00 15.70
C LYS A 96 -5.15 -5.06 14.82
N THR A 97 -5.44 -5.01 13.53
CA THR A 97 -4.62 -4.30 12.55
C THR A 97 -5.37 -3.12 11.95
N TYR A 98 -4.74 -1.94 11.94
CA TYR A 98 -5.23 -0.74 11.26
C TYR A 98 -4.12 -0.20 10.35
N ALA A 99 -4.22 -0.47 9.06
CA ALA A 99 -3.24 -0.03 8.07
C ALA A 99 -3.79 1.16 7.29
N PHE A 100 -3.04 2.26 7.25
CA PHE A 100 -3.44 3.49 6.56
C PHE A 100 -2.62 3.67 5.29
N ALA A 101 -3.27 4.04 4.19
CA ALA A 101 -2.59 4.42 2.95
C ALA A 101 -1.61 3.35 2.43
N ASN A 102 -1.81 2.08 2.77
CA ASN A 102 -0.83 1.04 2.48
C ASN A 102 -0.84 0.70 0.98
N PRO A 103 0.33 0.50 0.34
CA PRO A 103 0.39 -0.11 -0.98
C PRO A 103 -0.07 -1.58 -0.92
N MET A 104 -0.22 -2.19 -2.09
CA MET A 104 -0.45 -3.64 -2.20
C MET A 104 0.80 -4.41 -1.74
N ILE A 105 0.59 -5.61 -1.19
CA ILE A 105 1.63 -6.36 -0.47
C ILE A 105 1.81 -7.80 -0.93
N GLY A 106 0.98 -8.29 -1.85
CA GLY A 106 1.05 -9.62 -2.41
C GLY A 106 0.09 -9.79 -3.59
N ASN A 107 0.06 -11.00 -4.14
CA ASN A 107 -0.82 -11.38 -5.25
C ASN A 107 -2.27 -11.64 -4.79
N ALA A 108 -3.12 -12.07 -5.73
CA ALA A 108 -4.54 -12.29 -5.50
C ALA A 108 -4.82 -13.37 -4.45
N GLU A 109 -4.05 -14.45 -4.47
CA GLU A 109 -4.12 -15.57 -3.54
C GLU A 109 -3.80 -15.10 -2.12
N PHE A 110 -2.71 -14.33 -1.94
CA PHE A 110 -2.38 -13.73 -0.66
C PHE A 110 -3.48 -12.78 -0.17
N ALA A 111 -3.96 -11.88 -1.03
CA ALA A 111 -4.98 -10.90 -0.68
C ALA A 111 -6.32 -11.57 -0.31
N ALA A 112 -6.70 -12.64 -1.01
CA ALA A 112 -7.90 -13.43 -0.75
C ALA A 112 -7.81 -14.17 0.59
N GLU A 113 -6.70 -14.85 0.87
CA GLU A 113 -6.50 -15.54 2.15
C GLU A 113 -6.49 -14.53 3.31
N TYR A 114 -5.74 -13.43 3.19
CA TYR A 114 -5.66 -12.40 4.21
C TYR A 114 -7.04 -11.79 4.51
N LYS A 115 -7.83 -11.50 3.46
CA LYS A 115 -9.20 -11.02 3.60
C LYS A 115 -10.04 -12.02 4.37
N SER A 116 -10.01 -13.30 3.99
CA SER A 116 -10.79 -14.36 4.64
C SER A 116 -10.43 -14.49 6.12
N ARG A 117 -9.14 -14.51 6.45
CA ARG A 117 -8.66 -14.70 7.82
C ARG A 117 -8.90 -13.49 8.73
N PHE A 118 -8.62 -12.27 8.23
CA PHE A 118 -8.51 -11.09 9.09
C PHE A 118 -9.50 -9.97 8.75
N GLY A 119 -9.82 -9.79 7.47
CA GLY A 119 -10.80 -8.80 7.03
C GLY A 119 -12.23 -9.22 7.36
N ASP A 120 -12.58 -10.46 7.01
CA ASP A 120 -13.94 -10.99 7.20
C ASP A 120 -14.29 -11.13 8.68
N THR A 121 -13.30 -11.44 9.53
CA THR A 121 -13.39 -11.48 10.99
C THR A 121 -13.33 -10.10 11.66
N GLN A 122 -13.22 -9.01 10.91
CA GLN A 122 -13.13 -7.63 11.42
C GLN A 122 -11.97 -7.40 12.41
N THR A 123 -10.85 -8.12 12.22
CA THR A 123 -9.63 -7.97 13.02
C THR A 123 -8.50 -7.26 12.29
N SER A 124 -8.66 -6.99 10.99
CA SER A 124 -7.75 -6.15 10.21
C SER A 124 -8.53 -5.21 9.28
N PHE A 125 -8.13 -3.94 9.25
CA PHE A 125 -8.74 -2.89 8.43
C PHE A 125 -7.68 -2.17 7.61
N SER A 126 -7.93 -2.00 6.32
CA SER A 126 -7.17 -1.11 5.44
C SER A 126 -7.98 0.18 5.23
N ILE A 127 -7.44 1.31 5.64
CA ILE A 127 -8.05 2.64 5.53
C ILE A 127 -7.35 3.39 4.41
N VAL A 128 -8.08 3.71 3.35
CA VAL A 128 -7.52 4.28 2.12
C VAL A 128 -8.27 5.54 1.71
N ASN A 129 -7.60 6.42 0.98
CA ASN A 129 -8.25 7.49 0.24
C ASN A 129 -8.23 7.11 -1.26
N PRO A 130 -9.37 7.03 -1.97
CA PRO A 130 -9.38 6.72 -3.39
C PRO A 130 -8.61 7.70 -4.28
N ALA A 131 -8.36 8.92 -3.81
CA ALA A 131 -7.54 9.93 -4.48
C ALA A 131 -6.03 9.82 -4.14
N ASP A 132 -5.66 8.93 -3.21
CA ASP A 132 -4.27 8.59 -2.93
C ASP A 132 -3.79 7.53 -3.94
N PRO A 133 -2.70 7.78 -4.70
CA PRO A 133 -2.20 6.81 -5.66
C PRO A 133 -1.49 5.61 -5.02
N VAL A 134 -1.01 5.72 -3.77
CA VAL A 134 -0.17 4.69 -3.15
C VAL A 134 -0.89 3.36 -2.92
N PRO A 135 -2.17 3.31 -2.48
CA PRO A 135 -2.91 2.05 -2.34
C PRO A 135 -3.14 1.24 -3.63
N ARG A 136 -2.77 1.80 -4.79
CA ARG A 136 -2.80 1.14 -6.11
C ARG A 136 -1.40 0.77 -6.64
N MET A 137 -0.35 1.06 -5.87
CA MET A 137 1.01 0.63 -6.19
C MET A 137 1.28 -0.78 -5.61
N PRO A 138 2.19 -1.58 -6.20
CA PRO A 138 3.08 -1.23 -7.32
C PRO A 138 2.47 -1.37 -8.72
N LEU A 139 1.91 -2.54 -9.08
CA LEU A 139 1.22 -2.81 -10.35
C LEU A 139 0.13 -3.86 -10.13
N ALA A 140 -1.08 -3.63 -10.65
CA ALA A 140 -2.19 -4.59 -10.67
C ALA A 140 -2.82 -4.59 -12.07
N TYR A 141 -2.93 -5.75 -12.72
CA TYR A 141 -3.52 -5.87 -14.05
C TYR A 141 -5.06 -5.93 -14.01
N GLU A 142 -5.64 -6.46 -12.93
CA GLU A 142 -7.08 -6.73 -12.86
C GLU A 142 -7.95 -5.52 -12.48
N GLU A 143 -7.39 -4.47 -11.85
CA GLU A 143 -8.10 -3.21 -11.60
C GLU A 143 -7.82 -2.16 -12.69
N GLY A 144 -8.19 -2.46 -13.94
CA GLY A 144 -8.42 -1.42 -14.97
C GLY A 144 -7.26 -1.04 -15.90
N GLY A 145 -6.35 -1.97 -16.22
CA GLY A 145 -5.43 -1.88 -17.38
C GLY A 145 -4.41 -3.02 -17.35
N LEU A 146 -4.17 -3.81 -18.39
CA LEU A 146 -4.14 -3.50 -19.82
C LEU A 146 -4.79 -4.58 -20.73
N ILE A 147 -5.33 -5.69 -20.18
CA ILE A 147 -6.15 -6.72 -20.86
C ILE A 147 -6.63 -7.68 -19.76
N SER A 148 -7.92 -8.05 -19.74
CA SER A 148 -8.44 -9.05 -18.80
C SER A 148 -8.28 -10.49 -19.34
N GLU A 149 -8.22 -11.51 -18.49
CA GLU A 149 -8.21 -12.92 -18.93
C GLU A 149 -9.40 -13.28 -19.83
N LYS A 150 -10.54 -12.59 -19.64
CA LYS A 150 -11.75 -12.73 -20.46
C LYS A 150 -11.55 -12.21 -21.88
N ASP A 151 -10.73 -11.16 -22.06
CA ASP A 151 -10.38 -10.64 -23.38
C ASP A 151 -9.47 -11.64 -24.11
N VAL A 152 -8.53 -12.28 -23.40
CA VAL A 152 -7.62 -13.30 -23.97
C VAL A 152 -8.36 -14.60 -24.33
N THR A 153 -9.27 -15.07 -23.48
CA THR A 153 -10.06 -16.28 -23.74
C THR A 153 -11.07 -16.08 -24.87
N ASN A 154 -11.72 -14.90 -24.96
CA ASN A 154 -12.56 -14.58 -26.12
C ASN A 154 -11.76 -14.56 -27.42
N LEU A 155 -10.53 -14.04 -27.40
CA LEU A 155 -9.60 -14.00 -28.54
C LEU A 155 -9.20 -15.40 -29.04
N LEU A 156 -9.06 -16.38 -28.14
CA LEU A 156 -8.55 -17.73 -28.45
C LEU A 156 -9.65 -18.69 -28.92
N PHE A 157 -10.88 -18.53 -28.42
CA PHE A 157 -11.93 -19.55 -28.56
C PHE A 157 -13.13 -19.15 -29.43
N HIS A 158 -13.32 -17.86 -29.78
CA HIS A 158 -14.36 -17.43 -30.73
C HIS A 158 -13.82 -17.35 -32.17
N ARG A 159 -13.81 -18.50 -32.86
CA ARG A 159 -13.36 -18.65 -34.25
C ARG A 159 -14.39 -18.21 -35.29
N GLU A 160 -14.90 -16.97 -35.23
CA GLU A 160 -15.77 -16.49 -36.32
C GLU A 160 -15.34 -15.21 -37.02
N ASN A 161 -14.42 -14.40 -36.49
CA ASN A 161 -13.85 -13.28 -37.27
C ASN A 161 -12.36 -13.09 -36.98
N PHE A 162 -11.53 -13.30 -38.00
CA PHE A 162 -10.07 -13.20 -37.93
C PHE A 162 -9.64 -11.72 -37.98
N HIS A 163 -9.44 -11.07 -36.83
CA HIS A 163 -8.88 -9.71 -36.77
C HIS A 163 -7.41 -9.73 -36.31
N VAL A 164 -6.49 -9.67 -37.28
CA VAL A 164 -5.02 -9.65 -37.08
C VAL A 164 -4.57 -8.55 -36.12
N GLN A 165 -5.34 -7.45 -36.02
CA GLN A 165 -5.06 -6.32 -35.16
C GLN A 165 -5.19 -6.65 -33.66
N GLU A 166 -6.14 -7.49 -33.26
CA GLU A 166 -6.32 -7.87 -31.85
C GLU A 166 -5.24 -8.87 -31.38
N MET A 167 -4.81 -9.78 -32.28
CA MET A 167 -3.68 -10.68 -32.04
C MET A 167 -2.36 -9.90 -31.85
N ALA A 168 -2.18 -8.81 -32.61
CA ALA A 168 -1.03 -7.92 -32.47
C ALA A 168 -1.04 -7.18 -31.12
N VAL A 169 -2.21 -6.74 -30.65
CA VAL A 169 -2.38 -6.10 -29.34
C VAL A 169 -2.09 -7.09 -28.20
N GLY A 170 -2.61 -8.31 -28.27
CA GLY A 170 -2.30 -9.36 -27.28
C GLY A 170 -0.82 -9.76 -27.24
N MET A 171 -0.16 -9.83 -28.40
CA MET A 171 1.30 -10.05 -28.45
C MET A 171 2.09 -8.87 -27.91
N ALA A 172 1.70 -7.63 -28.20
CA ALA A 172 2.34 -6.44 -27.66
C ALA A 172 2.20 -6.38 -26.13
N ALA A 173 1.01 -6.71 -25.59
CA ALA A 173 0.79 -6.79 -24.15
C ALA A 173 1.69 -7.84 -23.48
N ARG A 174 1.78 -9.05 -24.04
CA ARG A 174 2.68 -10.11 -23.54
C ARG A 174 4.16 -9.73 -23.62
N LEU A 175 4.56 -9.00 -24.67
CA LEU A 175 5.94 -8.50 -24.79
C LEU A 175 6.25 -7.42 -23.74
N LEU A 176 5.31 -6.51 -23.49
CA LEU A 176 5.41 -5.49 -22.44
C LEU A 176 5.43 -6.13 -21.05
N GLU A 177 4.58 -7.11 -20.80
CA GLU A 177 4.56 -7.91 -19.58
C GLU A 177 5.92 -8.59 -19.36
N LYS A 178 6.44 -9.31 -20.37
CA LYS A 178 7.76 -9.95 -20.29
C LYS A 178 8.88 -8.95 -20.02
N GLN A 179 8.86 -7.77 -20.63
CA GLN A 179 9.84 -6.70 -20.36
C GLN A 179 9.72 -6.15 -18.94
N LEU A 180 8.49 -5.96 -18.45
CA LEU A 180 8.23 -5.51 -17.08
C LEU A 180 8.71 -6.56 -16.07
N THR A 181 8.40 -7.83 -16.26
CA THR A 181 8.86 -8.90 -15.38
C THR A 181 10.38 -8.98 -15.36
N GLN A 182 11.04 -8.91 -16.52
CA GLN A 182 12.51 -8.84 -16.59
C GLN A 182 13.08 -7.64 -15.82
N TYR A 183 12.46 -6.48 -15.91
CA TYR A 183 12.88 -5.28 -15.17
C TYR A 183 12.63 -5.39 -13.66
N VAL A 184 11.53 -6.02 -13.26
CA VAL A 184 11.21 -6.33 -11.86
C VAL A 184 12.22 -7.31 -11.27
N HIS A 185 12.62 -8.35 -12.01
CA HIS A 185 13.69 -9.26 -11.61
C HIS A 185 15.03 -8.54 -11.43
N GLN A 186 15.43 -7.68 -12.38
CA GLN A 186 16.65 -6.87 -12.25
C GLN A 186 16.58 -5.93 -11.02
N THR A 187 15.41 -5.40 -10.70
CA THR A 187 15.21 -4.60 -9.49
C THR A 187 15.32 -5.46 -8.23
N GLY A 188 14.86 -6.72 -8.25
CA GLY A 188 15.08 -7.70 -7.19
C GLY A 188 16.56 -8.03 -6.97
N GLU A 189 17.33 -8.22 -8.03
CA GLU A 189 18.79 -8.41 -7.96
C GLU A 189 19.49 -7.16 -7.38
N ASN A 190 19.05 -5.97 -7.78
CA ASN A 190 19.56 -4.70 -7.23
C ASN A 190 19.19 -4.48 -5.76
N ILE A 191 18.02 -4.97 -5.31
CA ILE A 191 17.65 -5.00 -3.89
C ILE A 191 18.67 -5.84 -3.12
N ASN A 192 19.05 -7.02 -3.65
CA ASN A 192 20.06 -7.86 -3.03
C ASN A 192 21.41 -7.11 -2.88
N GLY A 193 21.88 -6.46 -3.96
CA GLY A 193 23.14 -5.71 -3.94
C GLY A 193 23.14 -4.49 -2.99
N ASN A 194 22.05 -3.72 -2.94
CA ASN A 194 21.92 -2.59 -2.02
C ASN A 194 21.79 -3.04 -0.56
N MET A 195 21.09 -4.16 -0.31
CA MET A 195 20.95 -4.72 1.03
C MET A 195 22.27 -5.26 1.58
N THR A 196 23.14 -5.84 0.75
CA THR A 196 24.48 -6.29 1.18
C THR A 196 25.29 -5.17 1.83
N SER A 197 25.10 -3.93 1.39
CA SER A 197 25.80 -2.77 1.95
C SER A 197 25.29 -2.32 3.33
N ILE A 198 24.06 -2.69 3.72
CA ILE A 198 23.40 -2.22 4.95
C ILE A 198 23.22 -3.35 5.97
N MET A 199 22.89 -4.56 5.51
CA MET A 199 22.42 -5.69 6.33
C MET A 199 23.36 -6.91 6.26
N GLY A 200 24.51 -6.79 5.59
CA GLY A 200 25.40 -7.92 5.33
C GLY A 200 24.85 -8.87 4.25
N ASP A 201 25.44 -10.06 4.12
CA ASP A 201 25.03 -11.00 3.08
C ASP A 201 23.58 -11.45 3.27
N VAL A 202 22.73 -11.16 2.26
CA VAL A 202 21.34 -11.61 2.23
C VAL A 202 21.15 -12.63 1.11
N THR A 203 20.53 -13.76 1.45
CA THR A 203 20.09 -14.76 0.48
C THR A 203 18.57 -14.86 0.53
N MET A 204 17.94 -14.47 -0.57
CA MET A 204 16.50 -14.51 -0.77
C MET A 204 16.06 -15.88 -1.31
N PRO A 205 14.82 -16.33 -1.05
CA PRO A 205 14.24 -17.44 -1.79
C PRO A 205 14.04 -17.08 -3.27
N ASP A 206 13.76 -18.08 -4.10
CA ASP A 206 13.43 -17.87 -5.50
C ASP A 206 12.24 -16.92 -5.63
N TYR A 207 12.39 -15.91 -6.48
CA TYR A 207 11.32 -14.97 -6.80
C TYR A 207 10.25 -15.67 -7.66
N VAL A 208 8.99 -15.29 -7.46
CA VAL A 208 7.91 -15.76 -8.35
C VAL A 208 7.90 -14.94 -9.64
N ASP A 209 7.59 -15.60 -10.76
CA ASP A 209 7.36 -14.97 -12.07
C ASP A 209 5.92 -14.40 -12.13
N ASP A 210 5.60 -13.54 -11.18
CA ASP A 210 4.32 -12.85 -11.05
C ASP A 210 4.56 -11.42 -10.58
N ILE A 211 3.93 -10.47 -11.28
CA ILE A 211 4.00 -9.03 -11.00
C ILE A 211 2.61 -8.44 -10.77
N ASN A 212 1.57 -9.27 -10.73
CA ASN A 212 0.19 -8.88 -10.52
C ASN A 212 -0.12 -8.79 -9.02
N TYR A 213 0.10 -7.61 -8.44
CA TYR A 213 -0.31 -7.38 -7.07
C TYR A 213 -1.82 -7.18 -6.99
N ALA A 214 -2.40 -7.61 -5.87
CA ALA A 214 -3.81 -7.46 -5.62
C ALA A 214 -4.10 -6.44 -4.52
N VAL A 215 -5.20 -5.72 -4.73
CA VAL A 215 -5.81 -4.87 -3.74
C VAL A 215 -6.30 -5.71 -2.56
N MET A 216 -5.80 -5.39 -1.36
CA MET A 216 -6.26 -6.01 -0.12
C MET A 216 -7.77 -5.79 0.07
N GLY A 217 -8.49 -6.88 0.35
CA GLY A 217 -9.94 -6.86 0.54
C GLY A 217 -10.41 -6.16 1.81
N LYS A 218 -11.70 -5.77 1.84
CA LYS A 218 -12.37 -5.02 2.92
C LYS A 218 -11.64 -3.73 3.32
N ARG A 219 -11.72 -2.73 2.44
CA ARG A 219 -11.21 -1.38 2.67
C ARG A 219 -12.26 -0.47 3.28
N ILE A 220 -11.82 0.43 4.16
CA ILE A 220 -12.55 1.60 4.60
C ILE A 220 -12.08 2.76 3.74
N GLU A 221 -12.96 3.28 2.90
CA GLU A 221 -12.64 4.40 2.01
C GLU A 221 -13.01 5.73 2.66
N LEU A 222 -12.02 6.60 2.78
CA LEU A 222 -12.20 7.99 3.19
C LEU A 222 -12.52 8.86 1.98
N ARG A 223 -13.18 9.99 2.22
CA ARG A 223 -13.39 11.00 1.18
C ARG A 223 -12.05 11.62 0.75
N PRO A 224 -11.91 12.04 -0.52
CA PRO A 224 -10.78 12.86 -0.96
C PRO A 224 -10.55 14.04 -0.01
N PHE A 225 -9.28 14.30 0.31
CA PHE A 225 -8.91 15.38 1.21
C PHE A 225 -8.93 16.71 0.48
N GLU A 226 -9.72 17.66 0.98
CA GLU A 226 -9.78 19.02 0.44
C GLU A 226 -8.43 19.73 0.66
N TYR A 227 -7.80 20.20 -0.41
CA TYR A 227 -6.65 21.10 -0.30
C TYR A 227 -7.17 22.53 -0.09
N PRO A 228 -6.68 23.27 0.92
CA PRO A 228 -7.16 24.61 1.18
C PRO A 228 -6.80 25.55 0.02
N LEU A 229 -7.70 26.49 -0.28
CA LEU A 229 -7.47 27.52 -1.29
C LEU A 229 -6.42 28.51 -0.80
N ILE A 230 -5.18 28.36 -1.27
CA ILE A 230 -4.05 29.21 -0.92
C ILE A 230 -3.67 30.04 -2.14
N LEU A 231 -3.66 31.37 -2.01
CA LEU A 231 -3.22 32.25 -3.09
C LEU A 231 -1.74 32.04 -3.40
N LYS A 232 -1.39 32.04 -4.69
CA LYS A 232 0.00 32.06 -5.15
C LYS A 232 0.72 33.33 -4.68
N ASP A 233 0.01 34.46 -4.70
CA ASP A 233 0.48 35.75 -4.19
C ASP A 233 -0.62 36.38 -3.32
N SER A 234 -0.40 36.45 -2.01
CA SER A 234 -1.37 37.07 -1.10
C SER A 234 -1.31 38.60 -1.09
N THR A 235 -0.25 39.21 -1.64
CA THR A 235 -0.11 40.67 -1.69
C THR A 235 -1.10 41.32 -2.66
N MET A 236 -1.65 40.54 -3.60
CA MET A 236 -2.69 40.99 -4.53
C MET A 236 -3.94 41.54 -3.81
N LEU A 237 -4.21 41.06 -2.59
CA LEU A 237 -5.32 41.53 -1.76
C LEU A 237 -5.17 43.00 -1.35
N GLN A 238 -3.96 43.57 -1.43
CA GLN A 238 -3.64 44.96 -1.12
C GLN A 238 -3.54 45.84 -2.37
N ASN A 239 -3.81 45.29 -3.56
CA ASN A 239 -3.67 45.98 -4.84
C ASN A 239 -5.04 46.25 -5.47
N ASP A 240 -5.50 47.50 -5.38
CA ASP A 240 -6.81 47.94 -5.89
C ASP A 240 -7.01 47.64 -7.38
N SER A 241 -5.94 47.72 -8.19
CA SER A 241 -6.03 47.44 -9.63
C SER A 241 -6.24 45.96 -9.90
N LEU A 242 -5.61 45.07 -9.15
CA LEU A 242 -5.83 43.62 -9.27
C LEU A 242 -7.20 43.23 -8.70
N MET A 243 -7.64 43.85 -7.60
CA MET A 243 -8.96 43.62 -7.00
C MET A 243 -10.12 44.10 -7.88
N ALA A 244 -9.89 45.06 -8.77
CA ALA A 244 -10.87 45.49 -9.76
C ALA A 244 -11.03 44.49 -10.94
N ILE A 245 -9.99 43.70 -11.23
CA ILE A 245 -9.95 42.73 -12.33
C ILE A 245 -10.43 41.35 -11.87
N TYR A 246 -9.98 40.90 -10.71
CA TYR A 246 -10.28 39.56 -10.21
C TYR A 246 -11.47 39.59 -9.26
N HIS A 247 -12.56 38.98 -9.71
CA HIS A 247 -13.81 38.92 -8.95
C HIS A 247 -13.82 37.77 -7.94
N GLN A 248 -14.40 38.03 -6.77
CA GLN A 248 -14.69 37.02 -5.75
C GLN A 248 -16.15 36.53 -5.86
N GLY A 249 -16.37 35.26 -5.57
CA GLY A 249 -17.68 34.66 -5.44
C GLY A 249 -18.35 34.98 -4.10
N ALA A 250 -19.58 34.47 -3.92
CA ALA A 250 -20.34 34.65 -2.68
C ALA A 250 -19.71 33.97 -1.45
N ASP A 251 -18.77 33.05 -1.68
CA ASP A 251 -17.97 32.36 -0.66
C ASP A 251 -16.70 33.13 -0.25
N GLY A 252 -16.45 34.30 -0.85
CA GLY A 252 -15.27 35.12 -0.58
C GLY A 252 -14.00 34.67 -1.30
N HIS A 253 -14.07 33.65 -2.15
CA HIS A 253 -12.94 33.18 -2.94
C HIS A 253 -12.96 33.78 -4.35
N PHE A 254 -11.80 34.13 -4.90
CA PHE A 254 -11.66 34.48 -6.31
C PHE A 254 -12.20 33.39 -7.22
N THR A 255 -12.97 33.79 -8.23
CA THR A 255 -13.54 32.88 -9.23
C THR A 255 -12.46 32.34 -10.18
N ASN A 256 -11.39 33.11 -10.40
CA ASN A 256 -10.24 32.65 -11.17
C ASN A 256 -9.39 31.67 -10.34
N LYS A 257 -9.49 30.38 -10.68
CA LYS A 257 -8.76 29.30 -10.00
C LYS A 257 -7.25 29.37 -10.20
N GLU A 258 -6.76 30.01 -11.27
CA GLU A 258 -5.32 30.10 -11.57
C GLU A 258 -4.54 30.90 -10.51
N LEU A 259 -5.25 31.73 -9.72
CA LEU A 259 -4.68 32.50 -8.62
C LEU A 259 -4.29 31.64 -7.42
N TYR A 260 -4.78 30.40 -7.33
CA TYR A 260 -4.50 29.50 -6.22
C TYR A 260 -3.39 28.52 -6.56
N LYS A 261 -2.69 28.07 -5.52
CA LYS A 261 -1.72 26.98 -5.59
C LYS A 261 -2.44 25.67 -5.89
N ASP A 262 -1.80 24.85 -6.71
CA ASP A 262 -2.22 23.46 -6.90
C ASP A 262 -1.82 22.62 -5.68
N ALA A 263 -2.62 21.60 -5.38
CA ALA A 263 -2.28 20.65 -4.34
C ALA A 263 -0.96 19.90 -4.69
N PRO A 264 -0.09 19.63 -3.72
CA PRO A 264 1.12 18.86 -3.97
C PRO A 264 0.79 17.43 -4.41
N SER A 265 1.64 16.80 -5.22
CA SER A 265 1.37 15.48 -5.84
C SER A 265 1.06 14.35 -4.86
N TYR A 266 1.51 14.45 -3.61
CA TYR A 266 1.26 13.47 -2.54
C TYR A 266 0.35 14.01 -1.43
N TRP A 267 -0.47 15.03 -1.73
CA TRP A 267 -1.43 15.61 -0.79
C TRP A 267 -2.33 14.54 -0.15
N HIS A 268 -2.86 13.64 -0.97
CA HIS A 268 -3.73 12.56 -0.51
C HIS A 268 -3.01 11.48 0.30
N HIS A 269 -1.67 11.47 0.28
CA HIS A 269 -0.85 10.47 0.97
C HIS A 269 -0.24 10.98 2.28
N LYS A 270 -0.67 12.15 2.79
CA LYS A 270 -0.12 12.69 4.04
C LYS A 270 -0.78 12.02 5.26
N PRO A 271 0.02 11.53 6.25
CA PRO A 271 -0.53 10.89 7.44
C PRO A 271 -1.55 11.73 8.20
N TYR A 272 -1.26 13.04 8.35
CA TYR A 272 -2.17 13.94 9.05
C TYR A 272 -3.49 14.13 8.30
N ASN A 273 -3.47 14.10 6.96
CA ASN A 273 -4.69 14.21 6.18
C ASN A 273 -5.58 12.97 6.37
N TYR A 274 -5.00 11.78 6.51
CA TYR A 274 -5.73 10.56 6.92
C TYR A 274 -6.33 10.71 8.33
N TYR A 275 -5.57 11.22 9.30
CA TYR A 275 -6.08 11.49 10.64
C TYR A 275 -7.29 12.44 10.62
N THR A 276 -7.15 13.60 9.96
CA THR A 276 -8.23 14.58 9.89
C THR A 276 -9.41 14.10 9.05
N GLY A 277 -9.16 13.36 7.97
CA GLY A 277 -10.19 12.78 7.12
C GLY A 277 -11.00 11.69 7.83
N PHE A 278 -10.34 10.89 8.67
CA PHE A 278 -11.00 9.90 9.52
C PHE A 278 -11.88 10.58 10.57
N LEU A 279 -11.36 11.60 11.27
CA LEU A 279 -12.17 12.38 12.22
C LEU A 279 -13.32 13.09 11.52
N LYS A 280 -13.12 13.72 10.36
CA LYS A 280 -14.18 14.39 9.60
C LYS A 280 -15.32 13.42 9.25
N THR A 281 -14.97 12.17 8.93
CA THR A 281 -15.95 11.13 8.55
C THR A 281 -16.69 10.56 9.75
N TYR A 282 -15.99 10.21 10.84
CA TYR A 282 -16.55 9.41 11.93
C TYR A 282 -16.72 10.17 13.26
N PHE A 283 -16.01 11.28 13.46
CA PHE A 283 -15.98 12.06 14.69
C PHE A 283 -16.03 13.57 14.40
N PRO A 284 -17.09 14.07 13.74
CA PRO A 284 -17.13 15.44 13.21
C PRO A 284 -17.00 16.53 14.30
N ALA A 285 -17.47 16.27 15.52
CA ALA A 285 -17.27 17.18 16.66
C ALA A 285 -15.78 17.33 17.01
N MET A 286 -15.06 16.20 17.14
CA MET A 286 -13.61 16.23 17.38
C MET A 286 -12.86 16.86 16.21
N TYR A 287 -13.29 16.59 14.97
CA TYR A 287 -12.74 17.25 13.80
C TYR A 287 -12.93 18.77 13.90
N ALA A 288 -14.10 19.27 14.29
CA ALA A 288 -14.39 20.70 14.45
C ALA A 288 -13.50 21.36 15.51
N ASP A 289 -13.16 20.64 16.58
CA ASP A 289 -12.32 21.12 17.68
C ASP A 289 -10.81 21.10 17.38
N LEU A 290 -10.37 20.45 16.29
CA LEU A 290 -8.96 20.44 15.91
C LEU A 290 -8.42 21.86 15.70
N ARG A 291 -7.34 22.19 16.41
CA ARG A 291 -6.60 23.46 16.22
C ARG A 291 -6.10 23.63 14.77
N TRP A 292 -5.67 22.54 14.15
CA TRP A 292 -5.13 22.53 12.79
C TRP A 292 -5.90 21.52 11.94
N LYS A 293 -6.61 21.98 10.90
CA LYS A 293 -7.22 21.08 9.90
C LYS A 293 -6.20 20.58 8.88
N HIS A 294 -5.14 21.35 8.68
CA HIS A 294 -4.00 21.02 7.84
C HIS A 294 -2.72 21.42 8.56
N LEU A 295 -1.67 20.63 8.38
CA LEU A 295 -0.34 20.97 8.90
C LEU A 295 0.36 21.95 7.94
N PRO A 296 0.94 23.06 8.43
CA PRO A 296 1.61 24.05 7.59
C PRO A 296 2.69 23.47 6.67
N GLU A 297 3.43 22.47 7.12
CA GLU A 297 4.47 21.78 6.34
C GLU A 297 3.94 20.93 5.18
N ASN A 298 2.62 20.71 5.10
CA ASN A 298 1.97 19.99 4.01
C ASN A 298 1.31 20.92 2.97
N LEU A 299 1.34 22.24 3.18
CA LEU A 299 0.66 23.25 2.37
C LEU A 299 1.56 23.90 1.32
#